data_AF-A0A084SWE9-F1
#
_entry.id   AF-A0A084SWE9-F1
#
_cell.length_a   1.000
_cell.length_b   1.000
_cell.length_c   1.000
_cell.angle_alpha   90.00
_cell.angle_beta   90.00
_cell.angle_gamma   90.00
#
_symmetry.space_group_name_H-M   'P 1'
#
loop_
_entity.id
_entity.type
_entity.pdbx_description
1 polymer ?
#
loop_
_entity_poly.entity_id
_entity_poly.type
_entity_poly.pdbx_seq_one_letter_code
_entity_poly.pdbx_strand_id
1 'polypeptide(L)'
;MREDSEAALDRLLPRIHPRAPRDNLVRNVDELCLRYHTLGVASLLLDGHPRDFFLALGRAAENWRRLLVHLRTRGERLPPATSHTPLLGAVAASHWELARGIVMASATERQADIDEYEDDFDWALLLQQLIAPAERAPGRTEALITQLERSGADTYGERLEVARTLQGHEAQAFFDAFEQVLLAHEEQTEELASKSTTPFERFAPYRYLWLEGLALLRLGERAGFTREDRIRYCPPLARLRMHVPIDEDWLIPLAS
;
A
#
# COMPACT_ATOMS: atom_id res chain seq x y z
N MET A 1 11.47 -15.04 12.05
CA MET A 1 10.75 -13.98 11.29
C MET A 1 10.23 -12.87 12.20
N ARG A 2 9.37 -13.16 13.20
CA ARG A 2 8.88 -12.11 14.12
C ARG A 2 10.01 -11.53 14.99
N GLU A 3 10.68 -12.38 15.78
CA GLU A 3 11.80 -11.97 16.65
C GLU A 3 12.92 -11.27 15.87
N ASP A 4 13.23 -11.75 14.66
CA ASP A 4 14.22 -11.12 13.77
C ASP A 4 13.79 -9.71 13.34
N SER A 5 12.51 -9.50 13.03
CA SER A 5 11.99 -8.19 12.65
C SER A 5 11.90 -7.24 13.84
N GLU A 6 11.53 -7.71 15.03
CA GLU A 6 11.53 -6.88 16.26
C GLU A 6 12.97 -6.40 16.57
N ALA A 7 13.94 -7.32 16.57
CA ALA A 7 15.35 -6.98 16.75
C ALA A 7 15.89 -6.06 15.64
N ALA A 8 15.39 -6.19 14.40
CA ALA A 8 15.75 -5.31 13.30
C ALA A 8 15.19 -3.90 13.48
N LEU A 9 13.94 -3.75 13.96
CA LEU A 9 13.34 -2.45 14.27
C LEU A 9 14.16 -1.70 15.33
N ASP A 10 14.54 -2.37 16.42
CA ASP A 10 15.35 -1.79 17.49
C ASP A 10 16.70 -1.26 16.99
N ARG A 11 17.27 -1.89 15.96
CA ARG A 11 18.52 -1.44 15.33
C ARG A 11 18.31 -0.34 14.28
N LEU A 12 17.16 -0.31 13.61
CA LEU A 12 16.86 0.63 12.53
C LEU A 12 16.40 1.99 13.04
N LEU A 13 15.53 2.02 14.05
CA LEU A 13 14.96 3.26 14.59
C LEU A 13 16.03 4.28 15.01
N PRO A 14 17.11 3.92 15.74
CA PRO A 14 18.16 4.87 16.13
C PRO A 14 18.96 5.42 14.94
N ARG A 15 18.92 4.76 13.78
CA ARG A 15 19.67 5.18 12.57
C ARG A 15 18.90 6.18 11.72
N ILE A 16 17.61 6.41 11.99
CA ILE A 16 16.78 7.37 11.27
C ILE A 16 16.93 8.73 11.96
N HIS A 17 17.82 9.55 11.41
CA HIS A 17 18.10 10.89 11.93
C HIS A 17 17.54 11.96 10.99
N PRO A 18 16.84 13.01 11.47
CA PRO A 18 16.20 14.02 10.62
C PRO A 18 17.13 14.74 9.63
N ARG A 19 18.43 14.83 9.98
CA ARG A 19 19.48 15.44 9.15
C ARG A 19 20.20 14.47 8.21
N ALA A 20 19.79 13.21 8.17
CA ALA A 20 20.40 12.26 7.25
C ALA A 20 20.10 12.66 5.78
N PRO A 21 20.97 12.26 4.82
CA PRO A 21 20.71 12.45 3.40
C PRO A 21 19.38 11.81 2.98
N ARG A 22 18.70 12.43 2.02
CA ARG A 22 17.39 12.00 1.48
C ARG A 22 17.35 10.49 1.21
N ASP A 23 18.30 9.97 0.45
CA ASP A 23 18.27 8.56 0.02
C ASP A 23 18.47 7.59 1.19
N ASN A 24 19.25 7.99 2.20
CA ASN A 24 19.37 7.20 3.43
C ASN A 24 18.07 7.21 4.23
N LEU A 25 17.38 8.35 4.31
CA LEU A 25 16.07 8.44 4.96
C LEU A 25 15.04 7.56 4.27
N VAL A 26 14.89 7.69 2.95
CA VAL A 26 13.93 6.91 2.17
C VAL A 26 14.21 5.42 2.31
N ARG A 27 15.46 4.99 2.11
CA ARG A 27 15.84 3.57 2.23
C ARG A 27 15.58 3.03 3.64
N ASN A 28 15.94 3.77 4.68
CA ASN A 28 15.78 3.28 6.06
C ASN A 28 14.31 3.21 6.47
N VAL A 29 13.47 4.15 6.02
CA VAL A 29 12.03 4.14 6.31
C VAL A 29 11.30 3.10 5.46
N ASP A 30 11.69 2.88 4.20
CA ASP A 30 11.19 1.75 3.38
C ASP A 30 11.45 0.41 4.09
N GLU A 31 12.69 0.20 4.53
CA GLU A 31 13.07 -0.99 5.29
C GLU A 31 12.28 -1.10 6.61
N LEU A 32 12.07 0.01 7.32
CA LEU A 32 11.24 0.04 8.53
C LEU A 32 9.79 -0.40 8.23
N CYS A 33 9.20 0.09 7.15
CA CYS A 33 7.85 -0.28 6.73
C CYS A 33 7.76 -1.78 6.40
N LEU A 34 8.76 -2.32 5.70
CA LEU A 34 8.83 -3.75 5.41
C LEU A 34 8.88 -4.60 6.69
N ARG A 35 9.67 -4.18 7.69
CA ARG A 35 9.75 -4.91 8.97
C ARG A 35 8.42 -4.88 9.71
N TYR A 36 7.70 -3.74 9.70
CA TYR A 36 6.35 -3.69 10.22
C TYR A 36 5.38 -4.61 9.49
N HIS A 37 5.37 -4.61 8.15
CA HIS A 37 4.51 -5.53 7.40
C HIS A 37 4.84 -7.00 7.73
N THR A 38 6.12 -7.32 7.88
CA THR A 38 6.57 -8.66 8.29
C THR A 38 6.06 -9.05 9.67
N LEU A 39 6.12 -8.14 10.65
CA LEU A 39 5.55 -8.37 11.98
C LEU A 39 4.04 -8.54 11.94
N GLY A 40 3.36 -7.68 11.18
CA GLY A 40 1.91 -7.73 11.04
C GLY A 40 1.46 -9.06 10.42
N VAL A 41 2.08 -9.47 9.31
CA VAL A 41 1.80 -10.73 8.63
C VAL A 41 2.10 -11.93 9.54
N ALA A 42 3.24 -11.93 10.24
CA ALA A 42 3.56 -12.98 11.21
C ALA A 42 2.49 -13.09 12.31
N SER A 43 2.14 -11.96 12.92
CA SER A 43 1.14 -11.90 13.99
C SER A 43 -0.23 -12.39 13.51
N LEU A 44 -0.60 -12.07 12.28
CA LEU A 44 -1.86 -12.49 11.70
C LEU A 44 -1.89 -13.99 11.37
N LEU A 45 -0.90 -14.47 10.62
CA LEU A 45 -0.93 -15.79 9.99
C LEU A 45 -0.42 -16.90 10.90
N LEU A 46 0.53 -16.59 11.78
CA LEU A 46 1.12 -17.57 12.70
C LEU A 46 0.43 -17.54 14.05
N ASP A 47 0.17 -16.34 14.58
CA ASP A 47 -0.31 -16.18 15.94
C ASP A 47 -1.83 -15.94 16.02
N GLY A 48 -2.50 -15.64 14.90
CA GLY A 48 -3.93 -15.36 14.86
C GLY A 48 -4.34 -14.06 15.57
N HIS A 49 -3.42 -13.09 15.68
CA HIS A 49 -3.63 -11.80 16.36
C HIS A 49 -3.89 -10.67 15.35
N PRO A 50 -5.15 -10.45 14.91
CA PRO A 50 -5.47 -9.40 13.95
C PRO A 50 -5.17 -7.99 14.47
N ARG A 51 -5.27 -7.74 15.78
CA ARG A 51 -4.97 -6.42 16.37
C ARG A 51 -3.54 -5.96 16.06
N ASP A 52 -2.58 -6.87 16.21
CA ASP A 52 -1.16 -6.56 15.99
C ASP A 52 -0.86 -6.35 14.51
N PHE A 53 -1.57 -7.06 13.62
CA PHE A 53 -1.54 -6.82 12.19
C PHE A 53 -1.98 -5.39 11.84
N PHE A 54 -3.15 -4.96 12.31
CA PHE A 54 -3.65 -3.61 12.04
C PHE A 54 -2.74 -2.53 12.64
N LEU A 55 -2.22 -2.74 13.87
CA LEU A 55 -1.26 -1.82 14.49
C LEU A 55 0.01 -1.67 13.65
N ALA A 56 0.57 -2.79 13.16
CA ALA A 56 1.79 -2.77 12.36
C ALA A 56 1.58 -2.05 11.01
N LEU A 57 0.45 -2.27 10.33
CA LEU A 57 0.11 -1.53 9.11
C LEU A 57 -0.02 -0.03 9.39
N GLY A 58 -0.69 0.35 10.48
CA GLY A 58 -0.81 1.75 10.91
C GLY A 58 0.56 2.39 11.18
N ARG A 59 1.45 1.69 11.89
CA ARG A 59 2.83 2.18 12.15
C ARG A 59 3.64 2.34 10.88
N ALA A 60 3.59 1.38 9.94
CA ALA A 60 4.25 1.52 8.65
C ALA A 60 3.76 2.76 7.90
N ALA A 61 2.44 2.93 7.81
CA ALA A 61 1.79 4.05 7.15
C ALA A 61 2.16 5.41 7.79
N GLU A 62 2.12 5.53 9.12
CA GLU A 62 2.44 6.79 9.81
C GLU A 62 3.91 7.16 9.66
N ASN A 63 4.83 6.19 9.75
CA ASN A 63 6.25 6.45 9.50
C ASN A 63 6.50 6.91 8.05
N TRP A 64 5.81 6.31 7.08
CA TRP A 64 5.87 6.76 5.68
C TRP A 64 5.32 8.18 5.51
N ARG A 65 4.18 8.50 6.13
CA ARG A 65 3.60 9.85 6.11
C ARG A 65 4.57 10.89 6.66
N ARG A 66 5.19 10.64 7.82
CA ARG A 66 6.19 11.53 8.43
C ARG A 66 7.40 11.74 7.54
N LEU A 67 7.88 10.69 6.87
CA LEU A 67 8.94 10.82 5.86
C LEU A 67 8.52 11.77 4.73
N LEU A 68 7.35 11.56 4.13
CA LEU A 68 6.87 12.37 3.01
C LEU A 68 6.71 13.84 3.39
N VAL A 69 6.11 14.12 4.55
CA VAL A 69 5.98 15.48 5.10
C VAL A 69 7.35 16.10 5.33
N HIS A 70 8.27 15.38 5.98
CA HIS A 70 9.63 15.86 6.23
C HIS A 70 10.38 16.22 4.94
N LEU A 71 10.37 15.34 3.94
CA LEU A 71 11.01 15.60 2.65
C LEU A 71 10.41 16.82 1.97
N ARG A 72 9.08 16.96 1.98
CA ARG A 72 8.41 18.13 1.41
C ARG A 72 8.79 19.43 2.11
N THR A 73 8.82 19.45 3.44
CA THR A 73 9.21 20.65 4.20
C THR A 73 10.65 21.07 3.92
N ARG A 74 11.51 20.13 3.54
CA ARG A 74 12.89 20.37 3.12
C ARG A 74 13.03 20.75 1.65
N GLY A 75 11.94 20.78 0.88
CA GLY A 75 11.98 20.94 -0.58
C GLY A 75 12.74 19.82 -1.29
N GLU A 76 12.87 18.65 -0.65
CA GLU A 76 13.55 17.50 -1.23
C GLU A 76 12.59 16.70 -2.11
N ARG A 77 13.17 16.00 -3.08
CA ARG A 77 12.42 15.12 -3.97
C ARG A 77 11.79 13.97 -3.20
N LEU A 78 10.49 13.77 -3.42
CA LEU A 78 9.69 12.71 -2.81
C LEU A 78 10.06 11.34 -3.39
N PRO A 79 9.76 10.22 -2.71
CA PRO A 79 9.74 8.89 -3.33
C PRO A 79 8.80 8.85 -4.55
N PRO A 80 9.04 7.94 -5.51
CA PRO A 80 8.16 7.77 -6.67
C PRO A 80 6.75 7.35 -6.23
N ALA A 81 5.73 7.65 -7.05
CA ALA A 81 4.34 7.40 -6.69
C ALA A 81 4.05 5.90 -6.48
N THR A 82 4.78 5.06 -7.21
CA THR A 82 4.82 3.59 -7.07
C THR A 82 5.30 3.08 -5.71
N SER A 83 5.95 3.91 -4.89
CA SER A 83 6.30 3.57 -3.49
C SER A 83 5.08 3.71 -2.56
N HIS A 84 4.03 2.94 -2.85
CA HIS A 84 2.70 3.06 -2.24
C HIS A 84 2.32 1.94 -1.28
N THR A 85 3.19 0.96 -0.99
CA THR A 85 2.85 -0.16 -0.09
C THR A 85 2.36 0.31 1.30
N PRO A 86 2.97 1.32 1.95
CA PRO A 86 2.45 1.85 3.22
C PRO A 86 1.06 2.52 3.08
N LEU A 87 0.78 3.14 1.93
CA LEU A 87 -0.56 3.68 1.62
C LEU A 87 -1.61 2.56 1.55
N LEU A 88 -1.28 1.47 0.84
CA LEU A 88 -2.15 0.29 0.75
C LEU A 88 -2.39 -0.33 2.14
N GLY A 89 -1.36 -0.39 2.98
CA GLY A 89 -1.47 -0.81 4.38
C GLY A 89 -2.44 0.05 5.19
N ALA A 90 -2.37 1.38 5.06
CA ALA A 90 -3.29 2.30 5.72
C ALA A 90 -4.75 2.05 5.30
N VAL A 91 -4.99 1.83 4.00
CA VAL A 91 -6.31 1.55 3.45
C VAL A 91 -6.83 0.19 3.90
N ALA A 92 -6.02 -0.86 3.82
CA ALA A 92 -6.35 -2.20 4.31
C ALA A 92 -6.76 -2.18 5.79
N ALA A 93 -6.08 -1.35 6.60
CA ALA A 93 -6.36 -1.11 8.00
C ALA A 93 -7.49 -0.10 8.28
N SER A 94 -8.15 0.43 7.25
CA SER A 94 -9.22 1.44 7.38
C SER A 94 -8.80 2.75 8.06
N HIS A 95 -7.50 3.08 8.06
CA HIS A 95 -6.99 4.36 8.54
C HIS A 95 -7.14 5.44 7.48
N TRP A 96 -8.39 5.83 7.19
CA TRP A 96 -8.73 6.70 6.06
C TRP A 96 -8.13 8.12 6.14
N GLU A 97 -8.05 8.72 7.32
CA GLU A 97 -7.42 10.04 7.49
C GLU A 97 -5.91 9.97 7.25
N LEU A 98 -5.25 8.92 7.75
CA LEU A 98 -3.84 8.67 7.51
C LEU A 98 -3.58 8.41 6.02
N ALA A 99 -4.40 7.58 5.38
CA ALA A 99 -4.32 7.33 3.93
C ALA A 99 -4.46 8.63 3.12
N ARG A 100 -5.42 9.50 3.47
CA ARG A 100 -5.55 10.85 2.87
C ARG A 100 -4.30 11.69 3.09
N GLY A 101 -3.75 11.70 4.30
CA GLY A 101 -2.52 12.40 4.63
C GLY A 101 -1.33 11.94 3.78
N ILE A 102 -1.21 10.62 3.55
CA ILE A 102 -0.19 10.05 2.66
C ILE A 102 -0.44 10.50 1.21
N VAL A 103 -1.65 10.38 0.68
CA VAL A 103 -1.98 10.82 -0.70
C VAL A 103 -1.62 12.30 -0.89
N MET A 104 -2.01 13.15 0.05
CA MET A 104 -1.65 14.57 0.01
C MET A 104 -0.14 14.78 0.06
N ALA A 105 0.61 13.90 0.73
CA ALA A 105 2.06 13.95 0.92
C ALA A 105 2.88 13.29 -0.22
N SER A 106 2.25 12.50 -1.08
CA SER A 106 2.89 11.74 -2.16
C SER A 106 3.29 12.59 -3.37
N ALA A 107 4.12 12.01 -4.24
CA ALA A 107 4.42 12.56 -5.55
C ALA A 107 3.20 12.48 -6.48
N THR A 108 2.97 13.54 -7.26
CA THR A 108 1.85 13.66 -8.22
C THR A 108 2.31 13.75 -9.67
N GLU A 109 3.62 13.72 -9.90
CA GLU A 109 4.27 13.82 -11.20
C GLU A 109 5.30 12.70 -11.35
N ARG A 110 5.41 12.14 -12.56
CA ARG A 110 6.38 11.09 -12.86
C ARG A 110 7.80 11.67 -12.77
N GLN A 111 8.70 10.95 -12.12
CA GLN A 111 10.07 11.41 -11.92
C GLN A 111 10.94 10.92 -13.08
N ALA A 112 11.35 11.82 -13.98
CA ALA A 112 12.07 11.45 -15.21
C ALA A 112 13.44 10.80 -14.99
N ASP A 113 14.03 10.94 -13.80
CA ASP A 113 15.34 10.39 -13.47
C ASP A 113 15.27 9.09 -12.66
N ILE A 114 14.06 8.64 -12.34
CA ILE A 114 13.78 7.31 -11.81
C ILE A 114 13.16 6.53 -12.98
N ASP A 115 13.64 5.33 -13.23
CA ASP A 115 13.11 4.43 -14.28
C ASP A 115 11.73 3.88 -13.86
N GLU A 116 10.78 4.78 -13.62
CA GLU A 116 9.39 4.50 -13.26
C GLU A 116 8.59 4.33 -14.55
N TYR A 117 8.11 3.11 -14.79
CA TYR A 117 7.27 2.82 -15.94
C TYR A 117 6.00 3.67 -15.92
N GLU A 118 5.53 4.05 -17.11
CA GLU A 118 4.39 4.96 -17.26
C GLU A 118 3.10 4.39 -16.67
N ASP A 119 2.84 3.13 -16.95
CA ASP A 119 1.67 2.39 -16.51
C ASP A 119 1.67 2.17 -14.99
N ASP A 120 2.83 1.84 -14.40
CA ASP A 120 3.00 1.75 -12.95
C ASP A 120 2.69 3.09 -12.25
N PHE A 121 3.21 4.20 -12.80
CA PHE A 121 2.95 5.54 -12.29
C PHE A 121 1.46 5.91 -12.39
N ASP A 122 0.85 5.64 -13.55
CA ASP A 122 -0.55 5.95 -13.82
C ASP A 122 -1.48 5.15 -12.90
N TRP A 123 -1.19 3.88 -12.65
CA TRP A 123 -1.90 3.06 -11.67
C TRP A 123 -1.75 3.61 -10.26
N ALA A 124 -0.54 4.00 -9.85
CA ALA A 124 -0.30 4.58 -8.54
C ALA A 124 -1.10 5.89 -8.34
N LEU A 125 -1.17 6.76 -9.37
CA LEU A 125 -2.01 7.95 -9.34
C LEU A 125 -3.50 7.64 -9.27
N LEU A 126 -3.97 6.65 -10.03
CA LEU A 126 -5.36 6.22 -9.99
C LEU A 126 -5.75 5.71 -8.60
N LEU A 127 -4.90 4.89 -7.97
CA LEU A 127 -5.10 4.45 -6.58
C LEU A 127 -5.18 5.63 -5.60
N GLN A 128 -4.27 6.60 -5.70
CA GLN A 128 -4.32 7.80 -4.86
C GLN A 128 -5.65 8.54 -5.02
N GLN A 129 -6.13 8.69 -6.26
CA GLN A 129 -7.40 9.34 -6.58
C GLN A 129 -8.62 8.55 -6.07
N LEU A 130 -8.60 7.22 -6.12
CA LEU A 130 -9.67 6.38 -5.56
C LEU A 130 -9.73 6.47 -4.02
N ILE A 131 -8.58 6.59 -3.36
CA ILE A 131 -8.49 6.66 -1.89
C ILE A 131 -8.93 8.03 -1.35
N ALA A 132 -8.45 9.10 -2.00
CA ALA A 132 -8.68 10.49 -1.59
C ALA A 132 -9.15 11.31 -2.80
N PRO A 133 -10.43 11.18 -3.22
CA PRO A 133 -10.96 11.92 -4.35
C PRO A 133 -10.85 13.42 -4.12
N ALA A 134 -10.22 14.12 -5.07
CA ALA A 134 -10.17 15.58 -5.03
C ALA A 134 -11.55 16.17 -5.32
N GLU A 135 -12.21 16.74 -4.30
CA GLU A 135 -13.54 17.37 -4.41
C GLU A 135 -13.62 18.44 -5.51
N ARG A 136 -12.50 19.11 -5.81
CA ARG A 136 -12.40 20.20 -6.80
C ARG A 136 -12.07 19.73 -8.22
N ALA A 137 -11.92 18.43 -8.46
CA ALA A 137 -11.59 17.88 -9.77
C ALA A 137 -12.55 16.75 -10.17
N PRO A 138 -13.86 17.04 -10.34
CA PRO A 138 -14.81 16.07 -10.84
C PRO A 138 -14.36 15.56 -12.22
N GLY A 139 -14.38 14.24 -12.42
CA GLY A 139 -13.91 13.59 -13.65
C GLY A 139 -12.40 13.26 -13.68
N ARG A 140 -11.62 13.60 -12.65
CA ARG A 140 -10.20 13.22 -12.58
C ARG A 140 -9.99 11.71 -12.57
N THR A 141 -10.85 10.95 -11.89
CA THR A 141 -10.79 9.48 -11.87
C THR A 141 -10.97 8.91 -13.28
N GLU A 142 -12.02 9.35 -13.99
CA GLU A 142 -12.28 8.97 -15.38
C GLU A 142 -11.09 9.28 -16.29
N ALA A 143 -10.51 10.48 -16.13
CA ALA A 143 -9.35 10.89 -16.93
C ALA A 143 -8.10 10.04 -16.65
N LEU A 144 -7.90 9.55 -15.42
CA LEU A 144 -6.81 8.64 -15.08
C LEU A 144 -7.05 7.22 -15.58
N ILE A 145 -8.30 6.75 -15.60
CA ILE A 145 -8.71 5.48 -16.22
C ILE A 145 -8.44 5.53 -17.74
N THR A 146 -9.08 6.49 -18.44
CA THR A 146 -8.49 7.33 -19.49
C THR A 146 -7.04 7.05 -19.91
N GLN A 147 -6.15 7.58 -19.07
CA GLN A 147 -4.73 7.62 -19.30
C GLN A 147 -4.10 6.23 -19.21
N LEU A 148 -4.43 5.47 -18.15
CA LEU A 148 -3.89 4.13 -17.92
C LEU A 148 -4.32 3.12 -18.99
N GLU A 149 -5.53 3.25 -19.55
CA GLU A 149 -5.95 2.47 -20.71
C GLU A 149 -5.05 2.66 -21.93
N ARG A 150 -4.47 3.85 -22.11
CA ARG A 150 -3.61 4.15 -23.26
C ARG A 150 -2.17 3.71 -23.03
N SER A 151 -1.67 3.84 -21.80
CA SER A 151 -0.28 3.57 -21.45
C SER A 151 -0.03 2.12 -21.02
N GLY A 152 -1.03 1.43 -20.47
CA GLY A 152 -0.84 0.17 -19.74
C GLY A 152 -1.95 -0.86 -19.87
N ALA A 153 -2.75 -0.85 -20.95
CA ALA A 153 -3.86 -1.81 -21.12
C ALA A 153 -3.44 -3.27 -20.99
N ASP A 154 -2.26 -3.64 -21.50
CA ASP A 154 -1.77 -5.03 -21.46
C ASP A 154 -1.31 -5.46 -20.06
N THR A 155 -0.84 -4.52 -19.23
CA THR A 155 -0.31 -4.78 -17.87
C THR A 155 -1.39 -4.62 -16.79
N TYR A 156 -2.32 -3.69 -17.00
CA TYR A 156 -3.27 -3.21 -16.00
C TYR A 156 -4.74 -3.42 -16.38
N GLY A 157 -5.03 -4.19 -17.44
CA GLY A 157 -6.38 -4.44 -17.93
C GLY A 157 -7.37 -4.87 -16.84
N GLU A 158 -7.00 -5.85 -16.01
CA GLU A 158 -7.87 -6.33 -14.93
C GLU A 158 -8.06 -5.28 -13.83
N ARG A 159 -7.02 -4.51 -13.50
CA ARG A 159 -7.07 -3.44 -12.49
C ARG A 159 -7.89 -2.24 -12.96
N LEU A 160 -7.88 -1.94 -14.26
CA LEU A 160 -8.73 -0.94 -14.89
C LEU A 160 -10.21 -1.29 -14.72
N GLU A 161 -10.59 -2.55 -14.95
CA GLU A 161 -11.98 -2.98 -14.74
C GLU A 161 -12.42 -2.82 -13.28
N VAL A 162 -11.54 -3.12 -12.31
CA VAL A 162 -11.83 -2.87 -10.88
C VAL A 162 -12.08 -1.38 -10.62
N ALA A 163 -11.26 -0.49 -11.18
CA ALA A 163 -11.44 0.95 -11.00
C ALA A 163 -12.74 1.46 -11.65
N ARG A 164 -13.06 1.01 -12.87
CA ARG A 164 -14.29 1.38 -13.58
C ARG A 164 -15.55 0.94 -12.84
N THR A 165 -15.60 -0.33 -12.44
CA THR A 165 -16.75 -0.92 -11.73
C THR A 165 -16.95 -0.29 -10.35
N LEU A 166 -15.87 0.08 -9.67
CA LEU A 166 -15.92 0.86 -8.44
C LEU A 166 -16.52 2.26 -8.68
N GLN A 167 -16.09 2.96 -9.73
CA GLN A 167 -16.63 4.29 -10.09
C GLN A 167 -18.11 4.22 -10.55
N GLY A 168 -18.48 3.16 -11.26
CA GLY A 168 -19.86 2.91 -11.73
C GLY A 168 -20.81 2.44 -10.63
N HIS A 169 -20.33 2.20 -9.40
CA HIS A 169 -21.10 1.62 -8.30
C HIS A 169 -21.68 0.22 -8.63
N GLU A 170 -20.97 -0.59 -9.42
CA GLU A 170 -21.42 -1.90 -9.91
C GLU A 170 -20.86 -3.05 -9.06
N ALA A 171 -21.52 -3.35 -7.94
CA ALA A 171 -21.00 -4.30 -6.95
C ALA A 171 -20.63 -5.69 -7.51
N GLN A 172 -21.49 -6.29 -8.33
CA GLN A 172 -21.22 -7.62 -8.90
C GLN A 172 -20.04 -7.57 -9.88
N ALA A 173 -20.06 -6.61 -10.81
CA ALA A 173 -18.99 -6.44 -11.79
C ALA A 173 -17.64 -6.13 -11.12
N PHE A 174 -17.64 -5.40 -10.01
CA PHE A 174 -16.45 -5.16 -9.20
C PHE A 174 -15.85 -6.47 -8.67
N PHE A 175 -16.68 -7.37 -8.14
CA PHE A 175 -16.19 -8.63 -7.62
C PHE A 175 -15.71 -9.58 -8.73
N ASP A 176 -16.38 -9.59 -9.88
CA ASP A 176 -15.94 -10.35 -11.06
C ASP A 176 -14.59 -9.83 -11.58
N ALA A 177 -14.42 -8.51 -11.65
CA ALA A 177 -13.14 -7.88 -12.02
C ALA A 177 -12.05 -8.15 -10.98
N PHE A 178 -12.38 -8.08 -9.69
CA PHE A 178 -11.44 -8.36 -8.60
C PHE A 178 -10.92 -9.80 -8.66
N GLU A 179 -11.76 -10.77 -9.04
CA GLU A 179 -11.32 -12.16 -9.25
C GLU A 179 -10.28 -12.29 -10.37
N GLN A 180 -10.40 -11.50 -11.45
CA GLN A 180 -9.38 -11.50 -12.51
C GLN A 180 -8.05 -10.94 -12.00
N VAL A 181 -8.07 -9.84 -11.23
CA VAL A 181 -6.84 -9.30 -10.62
C VAL A 181 -6.23 -10.30 -9.63
N LEU A 182 -7.06 -11.03 -8.89
CA LEU A 182 -6.60 -12.07 -7.97
C LEU A 182 -5.88 -13.21 -8.70
N LEU A 183 -6.40 -13.65 -9.86
CA LEU A 183 -5.75 -14.68 -10.68
C LEU A 183 -4.39 -14.19 -11.18
N ALA A 184 -4.31 -12.98 -11.73
CA ALA A 184 -3.05 -12.39 -12.18
C ALA A 184 -2.04 -12.25 -11.01
N HIS A 185 -2.51 -11.85 -9.82
CA HIS A 185 -1.68 -11.79 -8.62
C HIS A 185 -1.18 -13.17 -8.18
N GLU A 186 -2.00 -14.21 -8.28
CA GLU A 186 -1.61 -15.58 -7.98
C GLU A 186 -0.48 -16.04 -8.90
N GLU A 187 -0.64 -15.86 -10.22
CA GLU A 187 0.37 -16.23 -11.21
C GLU A 187 1.71 -15.51 -10.96
N GLN A 188 1.66 -14.19 -10.73
CA GLN A 188 2.84 -13.39 -10.41
C GLN A 188 3.52 -13.87 -9.12
N THR A 189 2.73 -14.21 -8.10
CA THR A 189 3.24 -14.66 -6.80
C THR A 189 3.93 -16.01 -6.91
N GLU A 190 3.36 -16.96 -7.65
CA GLU A 190 3.99 -18.26 -7.89
C GLU A 190 5.24 -18.15 -8.78
N GLU A 191 5.22 -17.27 -9.78
CA GLU A 191 6.40 -16.98 -10.59
C GLU A 191 7.55 -16.44 -9.72
N LEU A 192 7.28 -15.46 -8.85
CA LEU A 192 8.26 -14.90 -7.92
C LEU A 192 8.76 -15.94 -6.91
N ALA A 193 7.90 -16.83 -6.44
CA ALA A 193 8.25 -17.91 -5.53
C ALA A 193 9.17 -18.97 -6.19
N SER A 194 9.08 -19.14 -7.51
CA SER A 194 9.92 -20.08 -8.27
C SER A 194 11.32 -19.53 -8.59
N LYS A 195 11.49 -18.20 -8.60
CA LYS A 195 12.76 -17.53 -8.91
C LYS A 195 13.72 -17.59 -7.72
N SER A 196 14.93 -18.13 -7.94
CA SER A 196 15.99 -18.18 -6.92
C SER A 196 16.60 -16.82 -6.57
N THR A 197 16.37 -15.80 -7.40
CA THR A 197 16.87 -14.42 -7.21
C THR A 197 15.95 -13.54 -6.35
N THR A 198 14.74 -14.00 -6.03
CA THR A 198 13.78 -13.24 -5.21
C THR A 198 14.29 -13.12 -3.77
N PRO A 199 14.52 -11.91 -3.23
CA PRO A 199 14.96 -11.75 -1.86
C PRO A 199 13.88 -12.22 -0.88
N PHE A 200 14.12 -13.36 -0.22
CA PHE A 200 13.13 -14.00 0.65
C PHE A 200 12.58 -13.05 1.72
N GLU A 201 13.44 -12.25 2.37
CA GLU A 201 13.01 -11.32 3.42
C GLU A 201 12.01 -10.25 2.94
N ARG A 202 12.13 -9.82 1.68
CA ARG A 202 11.22 -8.83 1.09
C ARG A 202 9.93 -9.47 0.59
N PHE A 203 10.00 -10.71 0.11
CA PHE A 203 8.87 -11.42 -0.49
C PHE A 203 8.00 -12.18 0.52
N ALA A 204 8.60 -12.73 1.58
CA ALA A 204 7.93 -13.54 2.59
C ALA A 204 6.63 -12.93 3.15
N PRO A 205 6.57 -11.65 3.56
CA PRO A 205 5.32 -11.07 4.07
C PRO A 205 4.19 -11.02 3.03
N TYR A 206 4.53 -10.90 1.75
CA TYR A 206 3.56 -10.69 0.68
C TYR A 206 3.15 -12.00 -0.03
N ARG A 207 3.94 -13.07 0.13
CA ARG A 207 3.64 -14.38 -0.48
C ARG A 207 2.27 -14.94 -0.11
N TYR A 208 1.80 -14.66 1.11
CA TYR A 208 0.54 -15.18 1.65
C TYR A 208 -0.47 -14.08 1.98
N LEU A 209 -0.14 -12.82 1.67
CA LEU A 209 -0.97 -11.66 1.96
C LEU A 209 -0.85 -10.62 0.85
N TRP A 210 -1.98 -10.26 0.26
CA TRP A 210 -2.03 -9.26 -0.82
C TRP A 210 -2.58 -7.93 -0.31
N LEU A 211 -1.68 -6.99 0.00
CA LEU A 211 -2.07 -5.68 0.54
C LEU A 211 -2.91 -4.84 -0.42
N GLU A 212 -2.57 -4.84 -1.71
CA GLU A 212 -3.38 -4.15 -2.72
C GLU A 212 -4.78 -4.77 -2.82
N GLY A 213 -4.90 -6.10 -2.81
CA GLY A 213 -6.20 -6.78 -2.78
C GLY A 213 -7.03 -6.39 -1.55
N LEU A 214 -6.42 -6.36 -0.38
CA LEU A 214 -7.09 -5.88 0.84
C LEU A 214 -7.52 -4.42 0.71
N ALA A 215 -6.67 -3.55 0.15
CA ALA A 215 -7.00 -2.14 -0.05
C ALA A 215 -8.16 -1.95 -1.04
N LEU A 216 -8.17 -2.70 -2.16
CA LEU A 216 -9.26 -2.71 -3.13
C LEU A 216 -10.59 -3.17 -2.50
N LEU A 217 -10.56 -4.24 -1.70
CA LEU A 217 -11.74 -4.68 -0.96
C LEU A 217 -12.26 -3.60 -0.01
N ARG A 218 -11.37 -2.86 0.68
CA ARG A 218 -11.77 -1.75 1.55
C ARG A 218 -12.35 -0.57 0.79
N LEU A 219 -11.87 -0.29 -0.41
CA LEU A 219 -12.46 0.70 -1.31
C LEU A 219 -13.88 0.28 -1.73
N GLY A 220 -14.06 -0.99 -2.12
CA GLY A 220 -15.38 -1.57 -2.41
C GLY A 220 -16.33 -1.49 -1.21
N GLU A 221 -15.87 -1.85 0.00
CA GLU A 221 -16.66 -1.71 1.23
C GLU A 221 -17.08 -0.26 1.50
N ARG A 222 -16.19 0.71 1.25
CA ARG A 222 -16.49 2.14 1.38
C ARG A 222 -17.52 2.61 0.35
N ALA A 223 -17.60 1.95 -0.81
CA ALA A 223 -18.64 2.14 -1.81
C ALA A 223 -19.94 1.36 -1.52
N GLY A 224 -20.00 0.60 -0.42
CA GLY A 224 -21.16 -0.17 0.01
C GLY A 224 -21.18 -1.63 -0.47
N PHE A 225 -20.12 -2.12 -1.11
CA PHE A 225 -20.03 -3.49 -1.58
C PHE A 225 -19.64 -4.43 -0.43
N THR A 226 -20.25 -5.60 -0.35
CA THR A 226 -19.91 -6.59 0.69
C THR A 226 -19.88 -8.00 0.12
N ARG A 227 -18.93 -8.81 0.59
CA ARG A 227 -18.78 -10.21 0.20
C ARG A 227 -18.16 -11.01 1.35
N GLU A 228 -18.77 -12.13 1.70
CA GLU A 228 -18.40 -12.92 2.89
C GLU A 228 -17.51 -14.13 2.58
N ASP A 229 -17.28 -14.43 1.30
CA ASP A 229 -16.53 -15.60 0.88
C ASP A 229 -15.04 -15.52 1.23
N ARG A 230 -14.37 -16.67 1.11
CA ARG A 230 -12.93 -16.78 1.34
C ARG A 230 -12.19 -16.36 0.08
N ILE A 231 -11.41 -15.30 0.19
CA ILE A 231 -10.57 -14.77 -0.88
C ILE A 231 -9.12 -15.14 -0.59
N ARG A 232 -8.44 -15.78 -1.56
CA ARG A 232 -7.03 -16.15 -1.43
C ARG A 232 -6.18 -14.89 -1.23
N TYR A 233 -5.15 -14.98 -0.38
CA TYR A 233 -4.29 -13.85 0.03
C TYR A 233 -4.98 -12.70 0.80
N CYS A 234 -6.29 -12.78 1.01
CA CYS A 234 -7.08 -11.81 1.78
C CYS A 234 -7.83 -12.54 2.93
N PRO A 235 -7.09 -13.10 3.92
CA PRO A 235 -7.67 -13.95 4.95
C PRO A 235 -8.75 -13.21 5.76
N PRO A 236 -9.81 -13.89 6.25
CA PRO A 236 -10.89 -13.24 6.99
C PRO A 236 -10.42 -12.36 8.16
N LEU A 237 -9.35 -12.77 8.86
CA LEU A 237 -8.78 -11.99 9.97
C LEU A 237 -8.18 -10.64 9.53
N ALA A 238 -7.64 -10.53 8.31
CA ALA A 238 -7.18 -9.25 7.74
C ALA A 238 -8.34 -8.36 7.25
N ARG A 239 -9.53 -8.94 7.07
CA ARG A 239 -10.74 -8.24 6.60
C ARG A 239 -11.65 -7.79 7.74
N LEU A 240 -11.29 -8.04 9.00
CA LEU A 240 -12.03 -7.52 10.15
C LEU A 240 -12.07 -5.99 10.13
N ARG A 241 -13.20 -5.39 10.49
CA ARG A 241 -13.30 -3.93 10.69
C ARG A 241 -12.79 -3.61 12.09
N MET A 242 -11.51 -3.23 12.17
CA MET A 242 -10.84 -2.92 13.43
C MET A 242 -10.20 -1.56 13.35
N HIS A 243 -10.51 -0.70 14.33
CA HIS A 243 -9.81 0.57 14.50
C HIS A 243 -8.81 0.42 15.66
N VAL A 244 -7.53 0.35 15.35
CA VAL A 244 -6.46 0.30 16.35
C VAL A 244 -5.77 1.66 16.40
N PRO A 245 -5.86 2.43 17.49
CA PRO A 245 -5.10 3.67 17.63
C PRO A 245 -3.60 3.41 17.41
N ILE A 246 -2.94 4.31 16.67
CA ILE A 246 -1.50 4.25 16.47
C ILE A 246 -0.86 4.99 17.64
N ASP A 247 -0.27 4.24 18.56
CA ASP A 247 0.51 4.81 19.66
C ASP A 247 1.80 5.45 19.11
N GLU A 248 2.35 6.43 19.83
CA GLU A 248 3.59 7.11 19.40
C GLU A 248 4.85 6.24 19.52
N ASP A 249 4.72 5.07 20.14
CA ASP A 249 5.78 4.09 20.28
C ASP A 249 6.24 3.56 18.92
N TRP A 250 7.57 3.54 18.74
CA TRP A 250 8.26 3.11 17.52
C TRP A 250 7.92 3.94 16.27
N LEU A 251 7.51 5.19 16.45
CA LEU A 251 7.46 6.18 15.38
C LEU A 251 8.79 6.92 15.26
N ILE A 252 9.19 7.22 14.03
CA ILE A 252 10.40 8.00 13.75
C ILE A 252 10.22 9.46 14.20
N PRO A 253 11.29 10.12 14.69
CA PRO A 253 11.26 11.51 15.15
C PRO A 253 11.36 12.49 13.97
N LEU A 254 10.60 12.27 12.90
CA LEU A 254 10.46 13.20 11.78
C LEU A 254 9.20 14.06 11.97
N ALA A 255 9.16 15.21 11.31
CA ALA A 255 8.02 16.13 11.41
C ALA A 255 6.70 15.42 11.08
N SER A 256 5.70 15.62 11.95
CA SER A 256 4.32 15.16 11.78
C SER A 256 3.51 16.15 10.99
#